data_AF-A0AAD5RGI7-F1
#
_entry.id   AF-A0AAD5RGI7-F1
#
_cell.length_a   1.000
_cell.length_b   1.000
_cell.length_c   1.000
_cell.angle_alpha   90.00
_cell.angle_beta   90.00
_cell.angle_gamma   90.00
#
_symmetry.space_group_name_H-M   'P 1'
#
loop_
_entity.id
_entity.type
_entity.pdbx_description
1 polymer ?
#
loop_
_entity_poly.entity_id
_entity_poly.type
_entity_poly.pdbx_seq_one_letter_code
_entity_poly.pdbx_strand_id
1 'polypeptide(L)'
;METRSAGSLIARLIKANLYQKYLEERSFLRAQILKKGSQPIMDYYDDIYTGNITVGTPGQSFAVVLDTGSSNLWVIDTHCETEACKGPPGSFFTRHKFNTTASSTFSMGNNTITLEYGSGWCFGMLAMDTVSFAGKLIKYHLTS
;
A
#
# COMPACT_ATOMS: atom_id res chain seq x y z
N MET A 1 -20.87 -13.25 20.94
CA MET A 1 -19.49 -12.92 21.36
C MET A 1 -19.55 -11.56 22.02
N GLU A 2 -19.36 -11.46 23.34
CA GLU A 2 -19.32 -10.16 24.03
C GLU A 2 -17.99 -9.46 23.70
N THR A 3 -18.05 -8.30 23.05
CA THR A 3 -16.88 -7.46 22.84
C THR A 3 -16.60 -6.66 24.10
N ARG A 4 -15.49 -6.95 24.79
CA ARG A 4 -15.01 -6.13 25.90
C ARG A 4 -14.08 -5.04 25.36
N SER A 5 -14.46 -3.78 25.54
CA SER A 5 -13.60 -2.63 25.23
C SER A 5 -12.79 -2.25 26.47
N ALA A 6 -11.45 -2.29 26.34
CA ALA A 6 -10.53 -1.85 27.40
C ALA A 6 -10.37 -0.31 27.47
N GLY A 7 -11.11 0.44 26.64
CA GLY A 7 -10.95 1.88 26.47
C GLY A 7 -9.61 2.27 25.83
N SER A 8 -9.43 3.56 25.56
CA SER A 8 -8.20 4.10 24.96
C SER A 8 -6.98 3.81 25.83
N LEU A 9 -5.91 3.30 25.21
CA LEU A 9 -4.61 3.13 25.85
C LEU A 9 -4.10 4.47 26.42
N ILE A 10 -4.28 5.56 25.67
CA ILE A 10 -3.84 6.91 26.09
C ILE A 10 -4.56 7.32 27.37
N ALA A 11 -5.88 7.13 27.43
CA ALA A 11 -6.67 7.46 28.62
C ALA A 11 -6.20 6.68 29.87
N ARG A 12 -5.86 5.39 29.70
CA ARG A 12 -5.32 4.55 30.79
C ARG A 12 -3.93 5.00 31.23
N LEU A 13 -3.06 5.37 30.30
CA LEU A 13 -1.71 5.86 30.60
C LEU A 13 -1.73 7.21 31.32
N ILE A 14 -2.62 8.11 30.93
CA ILE A 14 -2.83 9.40 31.62
C ILE A 14 -3.33 9.14 33.05
N LYS A 15 -4.35 8.28 33.22
CA LYS A 15 -4.87 7.93 34.56
C LYS A 15 -3.81 7.31 35.47
N ALA A 16 -2.88 6.55 34.91
CA ALA A 16 -1.78 5.92 35.65
C ALA A 16 -0.56 6.84 35.82
N ASN A 17 -0.58 8.07 35.32
CA ASN A 17 0.56 9.00 35.29
C ASN A 17 1.82 8.42 34.58
N LEU A 18 1.61 7.55 33.58
CA LEU A 18 2.66 6.89 32.80
C LEU A 18 2.82 7.45 31.39
N TYR A 19 1.96 8.40 31.00
CA TYR A 19 1.91 8.89 29.61
C TYR A 19 3.22 9.54 29.15
N GLN A 20 3.89 10.29 30.02
CA GLN A 20 5.15 10.95 29.66
C GLN A 20 6.27 9.95 29.38
N LYS A 21 6.44 8.96 30.27
CA LYS A 21 7.40 7.86 30.07
C LYS A 21 7.11 7.09 28.79
N TYR A 22 5.83 6.84 28.50
CA TYR A 22 5.42 6.20 27.24
C TYR A 22 5.83 7.03 26.02
N LEU A 23 5.64 8.35 26.02
CA LEU A 23 6.05 9.21 24.90
C LEU A 23 7.55 9.20 24.67
N GLU A 24 8.37 9.24 25.73
CA GLU A 24 9.83 9.17 25.65
C GLU A 24 10.31 7.83 25.10
N GLU A 25 9.75 6.73 25.58
CA GLU A 25 10.06 5.40 25.06
C GLU A 25 9.67 5.28 23.58
N ARG A 26 8.48 5.79 23.20
CA ARG A 26 8.02 5.78 21.81
C ARG A 26 8.86 6.68 20.91
N SER A 27 9.34 7.83 21.38
CA SER A 27 10.20 8.72 20.58
C SER A 27 11.57 8.08 20.34
N PHE A 28 12.16 7.45 21.37
CA PHE A 28 13.40 6.69 21.24
C PHE A 28 13.27 5.54 20.24
N LEU A 29 12.22 4.73 20.36
CA LEU A 29 11.95 3.62 19.43
C LEU A 29 11.69 4.12 18.00
N ARG A 30 10.93 5.21 17.83
CA ARG A 30 10.70 5.81 16.50
C ARG A 30 12.01 6.24 15.86
N ALA A 31 12.92 6.88 16.59
CA ALA A 31 14.22 7.27 16.06
C ALA A 31 15.03 6.06 15.55
N GLN A 32 14.94 4.92 16.23
CA GLN A 32 15.56 3.67 15.78
C GLN A 32 14.87 3.06 14.55
N ILE A 33 13.54 3.10 14.48
CA ILE A 33 12.76 2.60 13.34
C ILE A 33 13.05 3.44 12.09
N LEU A 34 13.07 4.77 12.21
CA LEU A 34 13.35 5.67 11.08
C LEU A 34 14.72 5.39 10.44
N LYS A 35 15.71 4.91 11.20
CA LYS A 35 17.00 4.46 10.65
C LYS A 35 16.91 3.21 9.77
N LYS A 36 15.87 2.38 9.96
CA LYS A 36 15.64 1.16 9.17
C LYS A 36 14.76 1.40 7.95
N GLY A 37 14.06 2.54 7.90
CA GLY A 37 13.09 2.88 6.86
C GLY A 37 11.89 3.61 7.43
N SER A 38 11.26 4.45 6.62
CA SER A 38 10.05 5.19 7.00
C SER A 38 9.12 5.32 5.82
N GLN A 39 7.83 5.10 6.07
CA GLN A 39 6.78 5.33 5.11
C GLN A 39 5.76 6.29 5.71
N PRO A 40 5.66 7.52 5.18
CA PRO A 40 4.51 8.38 5.45
C PRO A 40 3.25 7.69 4.94
N ILE A 41 2.24 7.63 5.79
CA ILE A 41 0.91 7.12 5.45
C ILE A 41 -0.02 8.33 5.36
N MET A 42 -0.78 8.41 4.28
CA MET A 42 -1.83 9.41 4.11
C MET A 42 -3.16 8.80 4.50
N ASP A 43 -3.85 9.48 5.40
CA ASP A 43 -5.18 9.13 5.88
C ASP A 43 -6.23 9.86 5.04
N TYR A 44 -7.18 9.10 4.50
CA TYR A 44 -8.37 9.60 3.83
C TYR A 44 -9.60 9.25 4.65
N TYR A 45 -10.00 10.18 5.51
CA TYR A 45 -11.24 10.15 6.30
C TYR A 45 -11.39 8.91 7.20
N ASP A 46 -10.29 8.35 7.72
CA ASP A 46 -10.26 7.10 8.50
C ASP A 46 -10.81 5.87 7.73
N ASP A 47 -11.08 6.00 6.43
CA ASP A 47 -11.60 4.94 5.58
C ASP A 47 -10.47 4.24 4.81
N ILE A 48 -9.48 5.01 4.34
CA ILE A 48 -8.41 4.51 3.49
C ILE A 48 -7.06 5.09 3.90
N TYR A 49 -6.13 4.21 4.23
CA TYR A 49 -4.73 4.56 4.43
C TYR A 49 -3.92 4.25 3.18
N THR A 50 -3.17 5.23 2.68
CA THR A 50 -2.35 5.06 1.48
C THR A 50 -0.86 5.29 1.76
N GLY A 51 -0.02 4.57 1.03
CA GLY A 51 1.43 4.72 1.06
C GLY A 51 2.00 4.90 -0.34
N ASN A 52 3.06 5.71 -0.44
CA ASN A 52 3.81 5.86 -1.68
C ASN A 52 4.81 4.71 -1.88
N ILE A 53 4.80 4.13 -3.07
CA ILE A 53 5.80 3.16 -3.54
C ILE A 53 6.39 3.61 -4.88
N THR A 54 7.49 3.00 -5.26
CA THR A 54 7.89 2.96 -6.67
C THR A 54 7.94 1.52 -7.17
N VAL A 55 7.56 1.30 -8.42
CA VAL A 55 7.64 -0.01 -9.08
C VAL A 55 8.48 0.12 -10.35
N GLY A 56 9.41 -0.81 -10.56
CA GLY A 56 10.28 -0.86 -11.72
C GLY A 56 11.63 -0.18 -11.57
N THR A 57 12.45 -0.29 -12.62
CA THR A 57 13.75 0.37 -12.74
C THR A 57 13.88 1.04 -14.12
N PRO A 58 13.85 2.38 -14.22
CA PRO A 58 13.68 3.35 -13.14
C PRO A 58 12.30 3.26 -12.47
N GLY A 59 12.23 3.67 -11.20
CA GLY A 59 11.01 3.55 -10.39
C GLY A 59 9.88 4.46 -10.85
N GLN A 60 8.72 3.86 -11.18
CA GLN A 60 7.46 4.54 -11.48
C GLN A 60 6.66 4.72 -10.19
N SER A 61 6.19 5.93 -9.90
CA SER A 61 5.59 6.26 -8.59
C SER A 61 4.09 5.96 -8.52
N PHE A 62 3.67 5.38 -7.41
CA PHE A 62 2.27 5.08 -7.11
C PHE A 62 1.93 5.42 -5.67
N ALA A 63 0.69 5.88 -5.43
CA ALA A 63 0.05 5.84 -4.13
C ALA A 63 -0.86 4.61 -4.09
N VAL A 64 -0.61 3.70 -3.15
CA VAL A 64 -1.35 2.44 -3.01
C VAL A 64 -2.12 2.41 -1.70
N VAL A 65 -3.29 1.76 -1.72
CA VAL A 65 -4.05 1.46 -0.51
C VAL A 65 -3.35 0.37 0.28
N LEU A 66 -3.21 0.57 1.59
CA LEU A 66 -2.67 -0.43 2.50
C LEU A 66 -3.80 -1.35 2.96
N ASP A 67 -3.88 -2.53 2.36
CA ASP A 67 -4.91 -3.52 2.63
C ASP A 67 -4.39 -4.61 3.56
N THR A 68 -5.05 -4.81 4.71
CA THR A 68 -4.71 -5.88 5.66
C THR A 68 -5.43 -7.20 5.35
N GLY A 69 -6.39 -7.18 4.42
CA GLY A 69 -7.17 -8.33 3.99
C GLY A 69 -6.56 -9.12 2.83
N SER A 70 -5.47 -8.64 2.22
CA SER A 70 -4.81 -9.30 1.08
C SER A 70 -3.29 -9.35 1.22
N SER A 71 -2.65 -10.22 0.45
CA SER A 71 -1.19 -10.42 0.43
C SER A 71 -0.52 -10.02 -0.88
N ASN A 72 -1.29 -9.49 -1.84
CA ASN A 72 -0.81 -9.17 -3.19
C ASN A 72 -0.68 -7.65 -3.39
N LEU A 73 0.29 -7.25 -4.21
CA LEU A 73 0.38 -5.89 -4.74
C LEU A 73 -0.31 -5.82 -6.10
N TRP A 74 -1.18 -4.83 -6.27
CA TRP A 74 -1.93 -4.57 -7.50
C TRP A 74 -1.50 -3.24 -8.09
N VAL A 75 -1.10 -3.25 -9.35
CA VAL A 75 -0.89 -2.05 -10.17
C VAL A 75 -1.70 -2.18 -11.44
N ILE A 76 -2.07 -1.05 -12.06
CA ILE A 76 -2.84 -1.08 -13.31
C ILE A 76 -1.85 -1.06 -14.47
N ASP A 77 -1.86 -2.07 -15.34
CA ASP A 77 -1.04 -2.02 -16.55
C ASP A 77 -1.48 -0.88 -17.49
N THR A 78 -0.52 -0.21 -18.13
CA THR A 78 -0.76 0.73 -19.24
C THR A 78 -1.70 0.19 -20.33
N HIS A 79 -1.67 -1.10 -20.61
CA HIS A 79 -2.53 -1.78 -21.60
C HIS A 79 -3.97 -1.98 -21.12
N CYS A 80 -4.30 -1.69 -19.86
CA CYS A 80 -5.69 -1.75 -19.40
C CYS A 80 -6.47 -0.53 -19.91
N GLU A 81 -7.35 -0.76 -20.89
CA GLU A 81 -8.16 0.28 -21.53
C GLU A 81 -9.61 0.33 -21.06
N THR A 82 -10.00 -0.53 -20.11
CA THR A 82 -11.35 -0.54 -19.53
C THR A 82 -11.63 0.78 -18.78
N GLU A 83 -12.91 1.15 -18.68
CA GLU A 83 -13.31 2.36 -17.95
C GLU A 83 -12.85 2.33 -16.47
N ALA A 84 -12.84 1.16 -15.84
CA ALA A 84 -12.35 0.97 -14.48
C ALA A 84 -10.87 1.39 -14.30
N CYS A 85 -10.06 1.21 -15.35
CA CYS A 85 -8.63 1.56 -15.36
C CYS A 85 -8.35 3.01 -15.73
N LYS A 86 -9.33 3.76 -16.28
CA LYS A 86 -9.15 5.17 -16.66
C LYS A 86 -9.24 6.09 -15.45
N GLY A 87 -10.19 5.87 -14.56
CA GLY A 87 -10.47 6.72 -13.41
C GLY A 87 -11.96 6.70 -13.05
N PRO A 88 -12.38 7.41 -11.99
CA PRO A 88 -13.79 7.56 -11.69
C PRO A 88 -14.55 8.20 -12.86
N PRO A 89 -15.68 7.61 -13.33
CA PRO A 89 -16.46 8.16 -14.43
C PRO A 89 -16.87 9.61 -14.16
N GLY A 90 -16.70 10.48 -15.14
CA GLY A 90 -17.02 11.91 -15.01
C GLY A 90 -16.04 12.72 -14.15
N SER A 91 -14.93 12.12 -13.68
CA SER A 91 -13.85 12.87 -13.04
C SER A 91 -12.73 13.23 -14.02
N PHE A 92 -12.02 14.32 -13.73
CA PHE A 92 -10.80 14.71 -14.46
C PHE A 92 -9.54 13.97 -13.95
N PHE A 93 -9.68 13.04 -13.01
CA PHE A 93 -8.57 12.31 -12.42
C PHE A 93 -8.36 10.97 -13.11
N THR A 94 -7.15 10.75 -13.62
CA THR A 94 -6.75 9.47 -14.22
C THR A 94 -6.00 8.59 -13.23
N ARG A 95 -6.17 7.28 -13.32
CA ARG A 95 -5.33 6.35 -12.53
C ARG A 95 -3.91 6.32 -13.08
N HIS A 96 -2.93 6.25 -12.17
CA HIS A 96 -1.55 5.98 -12.53
C HIS A 96 -1.44 4.54 -13.05
N LYS A 97 -0.80 4.38 -14.20
CA LYS A 97 -0.60 3.07 -14.83
C LYS A 97 0.87 2.71 -14.87
N PHE A 98 1.16 1.44 -14.68
CA PHE A 98 2.48 0.86 -14.74
C PHE A 98 2.84 0.51 -16.17
N ASN A 99 3.87 1.16 -16.70
CA ASN A 99 4.42 0.85 -18.00
C ASN A 99 5.48 -0.25 -17.85
N THR A 100 5.08 -1.48 -18.17
CA THR A 100 5.94 -2.66 -18.10
C THR A 100 7.18 -2.54 -18.99
N THR A 101 7.05 -1.91 -20.17
CA THR A 101 8.15 -1.73 -21.13
C THR A 101 9.20 -0.71 -20.69
N ALA A 102 8.84 0.19 -19.76
CA ALA A 102 9.73 1.22 -19.24
C ALA A 102 10.60 0.73 -18.07
N SER A 103 10.40 -0.50 -17.59
CA SER A 103 11.16 -1.07 -16.48
C SER A 103 12.15 -2.14 -16.95
N SER A 104 13.43 -1.91 -16.70
CA SER A 104 14.52 -2.84 -16.98
C SER A 104 14.54 -4.07 -16.06
N THR A 105 13.85 -4.01 -14.91
CA THR A 105 13.77 -5.13 -13.95
C THR A 105 12.45 -5.90 -14.04
N PHE A 106 11.58 -5.52 -14.97
CA PHE A 106 10.31 -6.19 -15.21
C PHE A 106 10.54 -7.58 -15.77
N SER A 107 9.82 -8.55 -15.21
CA SER A 107 9.76 -9.92 -15.71
C SER A 107 8.31 -10.37 -15.72
N MET A 108 7.76 -10.58 -16.91
CA MET A 108 6.42 -11.15 -17.07
C MET A 108 6.41 -12.61 -16.60
N GLY A 109 5.39 -12.99 -15.85
CA GLY A 109 5.11 -14.39 -15.53
C GLY A 109 4.13 -15.01 -16.53
N ASN A 110 3.98 -16.34 -16.48
CA ASN A 110 3.09 -17.07 -17.39
C ASN A 110 1.67 -17.30 -16.83
N ASN A 111 1.38 -16.73 -15.66
CA ASN A 111 0.16 -16.99 -14.93
C ASN A 111 -0.76 -15.76 -14.98
N THR A 112 -2.01 -15.99 -15.35
CA THR A 112 -3.10 -15.02 -15.18
C THR A 112 -3.80 -15.24 -13.85
N ILE A 113 -4.38 -14.19 -13.29
CA ILE A 113 -5.21 -14.26 -12.08
C ILE A 113 -6.54 -13.59 -12.36
N THR A 114 -7.60 -14.23 -11.88
CA THR A 114 -8.95 -13.66 -11.83
C THR A 114 -9.40 -13.71 -10.38
N LEU A 115 -9.83 -12.59 -9.83
CA LEU A 115 -10.47 -12.54 -8.53
C LEU A 115 -11.90 -12.07 -8.68
N GLU A 116 -12.80 -12.77 -8.00
CA GLU A 116 -14.21 -12.42 -7.92
C GLU A 116 -14.52 -11.87 -6.53
N TYR A 117 -15.16 -10.72 -6.52
CA TYR A 117 -15.68 -10.04 -5.35
C TYR A 117 -17.21 -10.00 -5.46
N GLY A 118 -17.92 -9.83 -4.35
CA GLY A 118 -19.38 -9.66 -4.39
C GLY A 118 -19.84 -8.47 -5.24
N SER A 119 -18.95 -7.50 -5.51
CA SER A 119 -19.19 -6.30 -6.32
C SER A 119 -18.72 -6.39 -7.77
N GLY A 120 -18.05 -7.48 -8.19
CA GLY A 120 -17.48 -7.61 -9.53
C GLY A 120 -16.24 -8.49 -9.56
N TRP A 121 -15.37 -8.27 -10.53
CA TRP A 121 -14.15 -9.07 -10.69
C TRP A 121 -12.97 -8.21 -11.11
N CYS A 122 -11.76 -8.68 -10.85
CA CYS A 122 -10.54 -8.18 -11.48
C CYS A 122 -9.81 -9.32 -12.18
N PHE A 123 -9.15 -8.98 -13.28
CA PHE A 123 -8.30 -9.88 -14.04
C PHE A 123 -6.97 -9.19 -14.28
N GLY A 124 -5.90 -9.96 -14.23
CA GLY A 124 -4.56 -9.46 -14.51
C GLY A 124 -3.56 -10.58 -14.74
N MET A 125 -2.32 -10.18 -14.95
CA MET A 125 -1.18 -11.08 -15.07
C MET A 125 -0.31 -10.99 -13.81
N LEU A 126 0.24 -12.14 -13.39
CA LEU A 126 1.28 -12.15 -12.37
C LEU A 126 2.62 -11.81 -13.04
N ALA A 127 3.29 -10.80 -12.51
CA ALA A 127 4.59 -10.34 -12.95
C ALA A 127 5.52 -10.15 -11.75
N MET A 128 6.82 -9.99 -12.02
CA MET A 128 7.79 -9.60 -11.02
C MET A 128 8.47 -8.31 -11.41
N ASP A 129 8.69 -7.45 -10.42
CA ASP A 129 9.54 -6.28 -10.57
C ASP A 129 10.13 -5.82 -9.23
N THR A 130 11.01 -4.83 -9.27
CA THR A 130 11.59 -4.17 -8.11
C THR A 130 10.60 -3.16 -7.55
N VAL A 131 10.26 -3.29 -6.27
CA VAL A 131 9.40 -2.36 -5.53
C VAL A 131 10.23 -1.65 -4.48
N SER A 132 10.09 -0.32 -4.41
CA SER A 132 10.62 0.48 -3.30
C SER A 132 9.49 0.82 -2.34
N PHE A 133 9.66 0.48 -1.07
CA PHE A 133 8.74 0.85 0.01
C PHE A 133 9.52 1.16 1.28
N ALA A 134 9.15 2.24 1.97
CA ALA A 134 9.81 2.67 3.20
C ALA A 134 11.35 2.85 3.09
N GLY A 135 11.87 3.19 1.91
CA GLY A 135 13.32 3.30 1.65
C GLY A 135 14.04 1.96 1.47
N LYS A 136 13.31 0.86 1.24
CA LYS A 136 13.87 -0.46 0.94
C LYS A 136 13.44 -0.94 -0.43
N LEU A 137 14.39 -1.51 -1.17
CA LEU A 137 14.14 -2.21 -2.43
C LEU A 137 13.85 -3.68 -2.16
N ILE A 138 12.78 -4.20 -2.76
CA ILE A 138 12.31 -5.57 -2.63
C ILE A 138 11.96 -6.08 -4.02
N LYS A 139 12.45 -7.26 -4.40
CA LYS A 139 11.92 -7.96 -5.58
C LYS A 139 10.58 -8.57 -5.19
N TYR A 140 9.52 -8.20 -5.90
CA TYR A 140 8.16 -8.55 -5.51
C TYR A 140 7.37 -9.10 -6.69
N HIS A 141 6.44 -10.02 -6.39
CA HIS A 141 5.45 -10.47 -7.37
C HIS A 141 4.28 -9.49 -7.32
N LEU A 142 4.07 -8.76 -8.41
CA LEU A 142 2.93 -7.87 -8.60
C LEU A 142 1.89 -8.54 -9.49
N THR A 143 0.64 -8.12 -9.31
CA THR A 143 -0.43 -8.38 -10.26
C THR A 143 -0.68 -7.11 -11.07
N SER A 144 -0.66 -7.21 -12.40
CA SER A 144 -0.85 -6.12 -13.36
C SER A 144 -2.12 -6.25 -14.18
#